data_AF-A0A0H2MMU6-F1
#
_entry.id   AF-A0A0H2MMU6-F1
#
_cell.length_a   1.000
_cell.length_b   1.000
_cell.length_c   1.000
_cell.angle_alpha   90.00
_cell.angle_beta   90.00
_cell.angle_gamma   90.00
#
_symmetry.space_group_name_H-M   'P 1'
#
loop_
_entity.id
_entity.type
_entity.pdbx_description
1 polymer ?
#
loop_
_entity_poly.entity_id
_entity_poly.type
_entity_poly.pdbx_seq_one_letter_code
_entity_poly.pdbx_strand_id
1 'polypeptide(L)' 'MEPAITDILFASDLSQNAKVAMEKAVQFSQMSGAKLHILHVVERISSDAEITMRLYFPDPVLRI' A
#
# COMPACT_ATOMS: atom_id res chain seq x y z
N MET A 1 -29.68 18.29 -6.79
CA MET A 1 -28.42 18.41 -6.02
C MET A 1 -27.48 17.35 -6.57
N GLU A 2 -26.30 17.73 -7.03
CA GLU A 2 -25.30 16.73 -7.46
C GLU A 2 -24.72 16.01 -6.23
N PRO A 3 -24.33 14.73 -6.36
CA PRO A 3 -23.74 13.99 -5.24
C PRO A 3 -22.39 14.61 -4.82
N ALA A 4 -22.25 14.89 -3.52
CA ALA A 4 -21.00 15.36 -2.96
C ALA A 4 -20.03 14.19 -2.73
N ILE A 5 -18.77 14.37 -3.10
CA ILE A 5 -17.69 13.45 -2.70
C ILE A 5 -17.36 13.75 -1.24
N THR A 6 -17.65 12.81 -0.34
CA THR A 6 -17.40 12.95 1.12
C THR A 6 -16.27 12.05 1.61
N ASP A 7 -15.95 11.00 0.85
CA ASP A 7 -14.95 10.00 1.21
C ASP A 7 -14.13 9.62 -0.03
N ILE A 8 -12.81 9.56 0.14
CA ILE A 8 -11.85 9.18 -0.90
C ILE A 8 -11.02 8.02 -0.35
N LEU A 9 -10.91 6.93 -1.11
CA LEU A 9 -9.98 5.83 -0.82
C LEU A 9 -8.76 5.94 -1.74
N PHE A 10 -7.58 6.14 -1.15
CA PHE A 10 -6.30 6.01 -1.83
C PHE A 10 -5.69 4.63 -1.51
N ALA A 11 -5.86 3.69 -2.43
CA ALA A 11 -5.19 2.39 -2.38
C ALA A 11 -3.81 2.49 -3.06
N SER A 12 -2.76 2.06 -2.36
CA SER A 12 -1.37 2.25 -2.77
C SER A 12 -0.60 0.94 -2.71
N ASP A 13 0.17 0.68 -3.76
CA ASP A 13 1.23 -0.34 -3.80
C ASP A 13 2.59 0.22 -3.34
N LEU A 14 2.62 1.47 -2.86
CA LEU A 14 3.81 2.22 -2.44
C LEU A 14 4.86 2.43 -3.55
N SER A 15 4.49 2.23 -4.81
CA SER A 15 5.36 2.51 -5.95
C SER A 15 5.64 4.02 -6.10
N GLN A 16 6.67 4.34 -6.89
CA GLN A 16 6.99 5.72 -7.23
C GLN A 16 5.82 6.43 -7.95
N ASN A 17 5.03 5.68 -8.73
CA ASN A 17 3.84 6.20 -9.40
C ASN A 17 2.70 6.47 -8.42
N ALA A 18 2.55 5.62 -7.39
CA ALA A 18 1.56 5.83 -6.34
C ALA A 18 1.80 7.13 -5.56
N LYS A 19 3.04 7.62 -5.49
CA LYS A 19 3.33 8.95 -4.90
C LYS A 19 2.57 10.07 -5.62
N VAL A 20 2.56 10.08 -6.96
CA VAL A 20 1.85 11.11 -7.74
C VAL A 20 0.33 10.99 -7.54
N ALA A 21 -0.19 9.76 -7.47
CA ALA A 21 -1.59 9.52 -7.17
C ALA A 21 -1.98 10.00 -5.76
N MET A 22 -1.10 9.84 -4.77
CA MET A 22 -1.28 10.34 -3.41
C MET A 22 -1.40 11.86 -3.38
N GLU A 23 -0.51 12.58 -4.07
CA GLU A 23 -0.54 14.04 -4.16
C GLU A 23 -1.88 14.53 -4.73
N LYS A 24 -2.44 13.83 -5.71
CA LYS A 24 -3.77 14.13 -6.28
C LYS A 24 -4.91 13.80 -5.32
N ALA A 25 -4.86 12.68 -4.61
CA ALA A 25 -5.86 12.31 -3.62
C ALA A 25 -5.94 13.35 -2.49
N VAL A 26 -4.79 13.87 -2.04
CA VAL A 26 -4.72 14.97 -1.06
C VAL A 26 -5.34 16.25 -1.62
N GLN A 27 -5.00 16.64 -2.85
CA GLN A 27 -5.60 17.81 -3.50
C GLN A 27 -7.12 17.71 -3.57
N PHE A 28 -7.66 16.55 -3.97
CA PHE A 28 -9.10 16.35 -4.05
C PHE A 28 -9.78 16.35 -2.69
N SER A 29 -9.17 15.74 -1.68
CA SER A 29 -9.67 15.78 -0.29
C SER A 29 -9.74 17.23 0.22
N GLN A 30 -8.72 18.04 -0.03
CA GLN A 30 -8.69 19.45 0.35
C GLN A 30 -9.76 20.29 -0.39
N MET A 31 -9.93 20.06 -1.69
CA MET A 31 -10.91 20.79 -2.51
C MET A 31 -12.36 20.46 -2.16
N SER A 32 -12.63 19.20 -1.80
CA SER A 32 -13.98 18.72 -1.51
C SER A 32 -14.34 18.73 -0.02
N GLY A 33 -13.35 18.85 0.87
CA GLY A 33 -13.53 18.58 2.30
C GLY A 33 -13.74 17.09 2.61
N ALA A 34 -13.55 16.20 1.64
CA ALA A 34 -13.74 14.76 1.81
C ALA A 34 -12.68 14.16 2.74
N LYS A 35 -13.09 13.15 3.52
CA LYS A 35 -12.17 12.34 4.31
C LYS A 35 -11.32 11.45 3.38
N LEU A 36 -10.00 11.53 3.52
CA LEU A 36 -9.07 10.66 2.81
C LEU A 36 -8.73 9.42 3.65
N HIS A 37 -9.01 8.24 3.11
CA HIS A 37 -8.62 6.94 3.67
C HIS A 37 -7.45 6.38 2.85
N ILE A 38 -6.43 5.84 3.52
CA ILE A 38 -5.24 5.27 2.86
C ILE A 38 -5.22 3.77 3.13
N LEU A 39 -5.08 2.97 2.07
CA LEU A 39 -5.00 1.51 2.13
C LEU A 39 -3.73 1.01 1.43
N HIS A 40 -3.00 0.12 2.09
CA HIS A 40 -1.97 -0.69 1.48
C HIS A 40 -2.27 -2.16 1.77
N VAL A 41 -2.18 -3.00 0.75
CA VAL A 41 -2.38 -4.45 0.87
C VAL A 41 -1.02 -5.11 0.82
N VAL A 42 -0.65 -5.83 1.88
CA VAL A 42 0.55 -6.67 1.91
C VAL A 42 0.21 -8.00 1.25
N GLU A 43 0.83 -8.28 0.11
CA GLU A 43 0.68 -9.55 -0.59
C GLU A 43 1.40 -10.68 0.16
N ARG A 44 0.84 -11.88 0.08
CA ARG A 44 1.55 -13.07 0.60
C ARG A 44 2.73 -13.35 -0.32
N ILE A 45 3.90 -13.61 0.27
CA ILE A 45 5.04 -14.15 -0.47
C ILE A 45 4.64 -15.47 -1.12
N SER A 46 5.13 -15.72 -2.35
CA SER A 46 4.91 -17.00 -3.01
C SER A 46 5.64 -18.13 -2.27
N SER A 47 5.18 -19.37 -2.42
CA SER A 47 5.86 -20.53 -1.84
C SER A 47 7.33 -20.62 -2.28
N ASP A 48 7.63 -20.28 -3.54
CA ASP A 48 8.99 -20.27 -4.07
C ASP A 48 9.86 -19.18 -3.43
N ALA A 49 9.28 -18.00 -3.19
CA ALA A 49 9.96 -16.92 -2.48
C ALA A 49 10.20 -17.28 -1.01
N GLU A 50 9.27 -17.97 -0.37
CA GLU A 50 9.43 -18.46 1.00
C GLU A 50 10.56 -19.50 1.10
N ILE A 51 10.62 -20.47 0.19
CA ILE A 51 11.69 -21.47 0.13
C ILE A 51 13.04 -20.79 -0.09
N THR A 52 13.10 -19.90 -1.08
CA THR A 52 14.31 -19.10 -1.38
C THR A 52 14.77 -18.32 -0.15
N MET A 53 13.84 -17.64 0.53
CA MET A 53 14.14 -16.87 1.73
C MET A 53 14.73 -17.76 2.84
N ARG A 54 14.18 -18.97 3.06
CA ARG A 54 14.71 -19.92 4.05
C ARG A 54 16.10 -20.45 3.70
N LEU A 55 16.41 -20.64 2.41
CA LEU A 55 17.73 -21.11 1.96
C LEU A 55 18.82 -20.05 2.16
N TYR A 56 18.53 -18.78 1.85
CA TYR A 56 19.51 -17.69 1.89
C TYR A 56 19.56 -16.92 3.20
N PHE A 57 18.48 -16.96 3.98
CA PHE A 57 18.39 -16.35 5.31
C PHE A 57 18.02 -17.43 6.35
N PRO A 58 18.93 -18.40 6.60
CA PRO A 58 18.69 -19.39 7.63
C PRO A 58 18.58 -18.71 9.00
N ASP A 59 17.67 -19.20 9.82
CA ASP A 59 17.44 -18.72 11.17
C ASP A 59 18.78 -18.76 11.95
N PRO A 60 19.26 -17.65 12.55
CA PRO A 60 20.56 -17.61 13.23
C PRO A 60 20.71 -18.65 14.36
N VAL A 61 19.59 -19.20 14.85
CA VAL A 61 19.55 -20.23 15.90
C VAL A 61 19.88 -21.64 15.36
N LEU A 62 19.82 -21.87 14.04
CA LEU A 62 20.16 -23.13 13.37
C LEU A 62 21.62 -23.17 12.87
N ARG A 63 22.56 -22.64 13.66
CA ARG A 63 23.98 -22.99 13.49
C ARG A 63 24.26 -24.26 14.26
N ILE A 64 24.27 -25.38 13.54
CA ILE A 64 24.79 -26.68 14.02
C ILE A 64 26.29 -26.56 14.24
#